data_AF-A0A821J3P9-F1
#
_entry.id   AF-A0A821J3P9-F1
#
_cell.length_a   1.000
_cell.length_b   1.000
_cell.length_c   1.000
_cell.angle_alpha   90.00
_cell.angle_beta   90.00
_cell.angle_gamma   90.00
#
_symmetry.space_group_name_H-M   'P 1'
#
loop_
_entity.id
_entity.type
_entity.pdbx_description
1 polymer ?
#
loop_
_entity_poly.entity_id
_entity_poly.type
_entity_poly.pdbx_seq_one_letter_code
_entity_poly.pdbx_strand_id
1 'polypeptide(L)'
;ETYLNELKSNINETNFNNEHLLEIAWGLQQICRVLTFLHDDCKLSHGNINTNTIFVDTKSCDWKLGCLEFVQSINENQIHLPSKYLPACQRYEPPSKKGGDSQ
;
A
#
# COMPACT_ATOMS: atom_id res chain seq x y z
N GLU A 1 12.94 -5.09 17.72
CA GLU A 1 14.12 -5.86 17.29
C GLU A 1 13.77 -7.27 16.79
N THR A 2 12.86 -8.00 17.44
CA THR A 2 12.48 -9.38 17.07
C THR A 2 12.04 -9.57 15.61
N TYR A 3 11.18 -8.69 15.08
CA TYR A 3 10.69 -8.76 13.70
C TYR A 3 11.77 -8.50 12.64
N LEU A 4 12.74 -7.62 12.95
CA LEU A 4 13.88 -7.37 12.07
C LEU A 4 14.81 -8.60 12.01
N ASN A 5 14.96 -9.32 13.11
CA ASN A 5 15.76 -10.53 13.14
C ASN A 5 15.10 -11.67 12.35
N GLU A 6 13.78 -11.78 12.41
CA GLU A 6 13.00 -12.76 11.64
C GLU A 6 13.07 -12.48 10.14
N LEU A 7 12.86 -11.22 9.73
CA LEU A 7 13.02 -10.79 8.34
C LEU A 7 14.44 -11.07 7.80
N LYS A 8 15.47 -10.75 8.57
CA LYS A 8 16.87 -11.03 8.19
C LYS A 8 17.13 -12.52 7.97
N SER A 9 16.48 -13.39 8.76
CA SER A 9 16.64 -14.84 8.62
C SER A 9 16.03 -15.37 7.32
N ASN A 10 14.84 -14.88 6.94
CA ASN A 10 14.10 -15.32 5.76
C ASN A 10 14.68 -14.79 4.43
N ILE A 11 15.34 -13.62 4.47
CA ILE A 11 15.92 -12.99 3.28
C ILE A 11 17.14 -13.76 2.75
N ASN A 12 17.90 -14.43 3.63
CA ASN A 12 19.13 -15.14 3.28
C ASN A 12 18.95 -16.31 2.30
N GLU A 13 17.71 -16.76 2.04
CA GLU A 13 17.42 -17.87 1.13
C GLU A 13 17.23 -17.45 -0.34
N THR A 14 17.28 -16.15 -0.68
CA THR A 14 16.98 -15.66 -2.03
C THR A 14 18.19 -15.01 -2.72
N ASN A 15 18.38 -15.26 -4.02
CA ASN A 15 19.51 -14.77 -4.84
C ASN A 15 19.53 -13.25 -5.13
N PHE A 16 18.70 -12.45 -4.44
CA PHE A 16 18.76 -11.00 -4.52
C PHE A 16 19.76 -10.48 -3.48
N ASN A 17 20.40 -9.33 -3.72
CA ASN A 17 21.26 -8.72 -2.70
C ASN A 17 20.46 -8.52 -1.40
N ASN A 18 20.80 -9.27 -0.36
CA ASN A 18 20.05 -9.37 0.89
C ASN A 18 19.79 -8.00 1.56
N GLU A 19 20.66 -7.03 1.35
CA GLU A 19 20.51 -5.66 1.87
C GLU A 19 19.32 -4.93 1.25
N HIS A 20 19.12 -5.02 -0.06
CA HIS A 20 18.00 -4.37 -0.74
C HIS A 20 16.64 -4.97 -0.35
N LEU A 21 16.60 -6.29 -0.13
CA LEU A 21 15.38 -6.94 0.34
C LEU A 21 15.00 -6.47 1.76
N LEU A 22 16.00 -6.22 2.61
CA LEU A 22 15.77 -5.71 3.96
C LEU A 22 15.23 -4.27 3.92
N GLU A 23 15.78 -3.43 3.05
CA GLU A 23 15.29 -2.06 2.82
C GLU A 23 13.84 -2.04 2.33
N ILE A 24 13.51 -2.93 1.39
CA ILE A 24 12.14 -3.07 0.87
C ILE A 24 11.20 -3.58 1.96
N ALA A 25 11.60 -4.61 2.72
CA ALA A 25 10.78 -5.15 3.80
C ALA A 25 10.51 -4.10 4.90
N TRP A 26 11.53 -3.29 5.24
CA TRP A 26 11.39 -2.16 6.16
C TRP A 26 10.40 -1.12 5.63
N GLY A 27 10.53 -0.76 4.36
CA GLY A 27 9.62 0.15 3.68
C GLY A 27 8.17 -0.32 3.67
N LEU A 28 7.94 -1.57 3.27
CA LEU A 28 6.62 -2.20 3.26
C LEU A 28 6.01 -2.23 4.65
N GLN A 29 6.80 -2.50 5.69
CA GLN A 29 6.31 -2.45 7.07
C GLN A 29 5.79 -1.06 7.45
N GLN A 30 6.48 0.02 7.05
CA GLN A 30 6.02 1.38 7.30
C GLN A 30 4.71 1.68 6.57
N ILE A 31 4.59 1.28 5.30
CA ILE A 31 3.35 1.45 4.53
C ILE A 31 2.20 0.65 5.15
N CYS A 32 2.42 -0.59 5.57
CA CYS A 32 1.42 -1.39 6.27
C CYS A 32 0.94 -0.72 7.56
N ARG A 33 1.84 -0.11 8.35
CA ARG A 33 1.44 0.65 9.55
C ARG A 33 0.54 1.83 9.23
N VAL A 34 0.85 2.58 8.17
CA VAL A 34 -0.01 3.69 7.72
C VAL A 34 -1.38 3.18 7.27
N LEU A 35 -1.43 2.05 6.55
CA LEU A 35 -2.69 1.43 6.12
C LEU A 35 -3.52 0.92 7.30
N THR A 36 -2.89 0.29 8.29
CA THR A 36 -3.54 -0.11 9.54
C THR A 36 -4.14 1.09 10.25
N PHE A 37 -3.38 2.18 10.40
CA PHE A 37 -3.89 3.42 10.99
C PHE A 37 -5.10 3.96 10.22
N LEU A 38 -5.03 4.04 8.89
CA LEU A 38 -6.15 4.51 8.06
C LEU A 38 -7.39 3.63 8.23
N HIS A 39 -7.23 2.30 8.14
CA HIS A 39 -8.35 1.36 8.18
C HIS A 39 -8.96 1.23 9.58
N ASP A 40 -8.12 1.09 10.59
CA ASP A 40 -8.56 0.71 11.94
C ASP A 40 -8.86 1.95 12.79
N ASP A 41 -8.00 2.97 12.75
CA ASP A 41 -8.15 4.16 13.58
C ASP A 41 -9.02 5.23 12.90
N CYS A 42 -8.82 5.46 11.59
CA CYS A 42 -9.58 6.48 10.87
C CYS A 42 -10.86 5.97 10.20
N LYS A 43 -11.02 4.64 10.02
CA LYS A 43 -12.10 4.04 9.21
C LYS A 43 -12.13 4.54 7.77
N LEU A 44 -10.95 4.78 7.20
CA LEU A 44 -10.73 5.30 5.86
C LEU A 44 -9.98 4.28 5.00
N SER A 45 -10.33 4.16 3.73
CA SER A 45 -9.60 3.40 2.71
C SER A 45 -8.86 4.38 1.80
N HIS A 46 -7.60 4.09 1.45
CA HIS A 46 -6.79 4.97 0.59
C HIS A 46 -7.29 5.05 -0.86
N GLY A 47 -7.90 3.98 -1.38
CA GLY A 47 -8.53 3.97 -2.70
C GLY A 47 -7.61 3.91 -3.94
N ASN A 48 -6.28 3.98 -3.79
CA ASN A 48 -5.33 3.95 -4.92
C ASN A 48 -3.88 3.59 -4.52
N ILE A 49 -3.66 2.40 -3.94
CA ILE A 49 -2.30 1.98 -3.58
C ILE A 49 -1.53 1.53 -4.82
N ASN A 50 -0.45 2.24 -5.15
CA ASN A 50 0.45 1.87 -6.22
C ASN A 50 1.87 2.47 -6.00
N THR A 51 2.82 2.14 -6.87
CA THR A 51 4.21 2.61 -6.75
C THR A 51 4.36 4.13 -6.88
N ASN A 52 3.43 4.82 -7.53
CA ASN A 52 3.48 6.29 -7.68
C ASN A 52 2.95 7.02 -6.43
N THR A 53 2.28 6.33 -5.51
CA THR A 53 1.75 6.92 -4.27
C THR A 53 2.67 6.68 -3.07
N ILE A 54 3.79 5.98 -3.26
CA ILE A 54 4.77 5.67 -2.23
C ILE A 54 6.04 6.46 -2.50
N PHE A 55 6.49 7.22 -1.49
CA PHE A 55 7.69 8.05 -1.56
C PHE A 55 8.72 7.53 -0.56
N VAL A 56 9.98 7.49 -0.98
CA VAL A 56 11.10 7.01 -0.16
C VAL A 56 12.08 8.15 0.06
N ASP A 57 12.36 8.48 1.32
CA ASP A 57 13.49 9.32 1.68
C ASP A 57 14.76 8.45 1.71
N THR A 58 15.66 8.66 0.77
CA THR A 58 16.89 7.85 0.65
C THR A 58 17.91 8.13 1.74
N LYS A 59 17.77 9.22 2.51
CA LYS A 59 18.67 9.56 3.61
C LYS A 59 18.22 8.93 4.93
N SER A 60 16.92 8.90 5.19
CA SER A 60 16.36 8.35 6.42
C SER A 60 15.78 6.93 6.27
N CYS A 61 15.65 6.43 5.04
CA CYS A 61 14.97 5.18 4.71
C CYS A 61 13.49 5.14 5.17
N ASP A 62 12.86 6.31 5.28
CA ASP A 62 11.45 6.43 5.61
C ASP A 62 10.58 6.32 4.36
N TRP A 63 9.52 5.52 4.46
CA TRP A 63 8.56 5.32 3.38
C TRP A 63 7.24 6.00 3.76
N LYS A 64 6.73 6.84 2.86
CA LYS A 64 5.54 7.65 3.08
C LYS A 64 4.49 7.36 2.04
N LEU A 65 3.23 7.33 2.48
CA LEU A 65 2.07 7.18 1.62
C LEU A 65 1.47 8.57 1.32
N GLY A 66 1.32 8.91 0.03
CA GLY A 66 0.72 10.17 -0.45
C GLY A 66 -0.47 9.91 -1.36
N CYS A 67 -0.97 10.94 -2.06
CA CYS A 67 -2.14 10.84 -2.96
C CYS A 67 -3.44 10.44 -2.22
N LEU A 68 -3.73 11.16 -1.13
CA LEU A 68 -4.91 10.95 -0.29
C LEU A 68 -6.22 11.50 -0.90
N GLU A 69 -6.17 12.04 -2.12
CA GLU A 69 -7.37 12.55 -2.82
C GLU A 69 -8.41 11.47 -3.17
N PHE A 70 -8.03 10.19 -3.11
CA PHE A 70 -8.91 9.05 -3.34
C PHE A 70 -9.38 8.38 -2.04
N VAL A 71 -9.08 8.97 -0.89
CA VAL A 71 -9.46 8.41 0.41
C VAL A 71 -10.98 8.45 0.57
N GLN A 72 -11.55 7.33 1.03
CA GLN A 72 -12.99 7.16 1.24
C GLN A 72 -13.29 6.53 2.59
N SER A 73 -14.45 6.84 3.17
CA SER A 73 -14.94 6.14 4.36
C SER A 73 -15.24 4.69 4.04
N ILE A 74 -14.80 3.77 4.91
CA ILE A 74 -15.07 2.34 4.77
C ILE A 74 -16.54 2.02 5.07
N ASN A 75 -17.19 2.85 5.89
CA ASN A 75 -18.57 2.64 6.34
C ASN A 75 -19.61 3.30 5.42
N GLU A 76 -19.18 4.10 4.45
CA GLU A 76 -20.08 4.74 3.50
C GLU A 76 -20.28 3.83 2.29
N ASN A 77 -21.54 3.44 2.04
CA ASN A 77 -21.91 2.64 0.87
C ASN A 77 -21.83 3.42 -0.46
N GLN A 78 -21.52 4.72 -0.41
CA GLN A 78 -21.36 5.55 -1.60
C GLN A 78 -19.88 5.78 -1.87
N ILE A 79 -19.42 5.15 -2.95
CA ILE A 79 -18.09 5.35 -3.50
C ILE A 79 -18.03 6.77 -4.10
N HIS A 80 -17.50 7.73 -3.35
CA HIS A 80 -17.25 9.09 -3.83
C HIS A 80 -15.96 9.11 -4.64
N LEU A 81 -15.99 8.57 -5.85
CA LEU A 81 -14.88 8.73 -6.77
C LEU A 81 -14.89 10.14 -7.35
N PRO A 82 -13.74 10.83 -7.37
CA PRO A 82 -13.59 11.97 -8.26
C PRO A 82 -14.02 11.54 -9.66
N SER A 83 -14.85 12.32 -10.36
CA SER A 83 -15.46 11.98 -11.68
C SER A 83 -14.45 11.60 -12.79
N LYS A 84 -13.16 11.59 -12.49
CA LYS A 84 -12.08 11.07 -13.32
C LYS A 84 -11.43 9.88 -12.61
N TYR A 85 -12.10 8.73 -12.62
CA TYR A 85 -11.44 7.47 -12.32
C TYR A 85 -10.38 7.25 -13.40
N LEU A 86 -9.11 7.51 -13.08
CA LEU A 86 -8.04 7.42 -14.07
C LEU A 86 -7.81 5.93 -14.40
N PRO A 87 -7.62 5.57 -15.69
CA PRO A 87 -7.32 4.20 -16.10
C PRO A 87 -6.14 3.55 -15.34
N ALA A 88 -5.22 4.37 -14.82
CA ALA A 88 -4.11 3.91 -14.00
C ALA A 88 -4.53 3.28 -12.66
N CYS A 89 -5.63 3.72 -12.05
CA CYS A 89 -6.16 3.15 -10.80
C CYS A 89 -6.74 1.75 -11.01
N GLN A 90 -7.26 1.45 -12.21
CA GLN A 90 -7.86 0.16 -12.55
C GLN A 90 -6.86 -1.01 -12.58
N ARG A 91 -5.57 -0.72 -12.77
CA ARG A 91 -4.52 -1.75 -12.80
C ARG A 91 -4.45 -2.54 -11.49
N TYR A 92 -4.69 -1.87 -10.37
CA TYR A 92 -4.53 -2.43 -9.02
C TYR A 92 -5.88 -2.74 -8.37
N GLU A 93 -6.96 -2.78 -9.15
CA GLU A 93 -8.25 -3.20 -8.61
C GLU A 93 -8.21 -4.67 -8.21
N PRO A 94 -8.83 -5.02 -7.07
CA PRO A 94 -8.96 -6.40 -6.67
C PRO A 94 -9.76 -7.17 -7.72
N PRO A 95 -9.38 -8.43 -8.02
CA PRO A 95 -10.01 -9.21 -9.09
C PRO A 95 -11.51 -9.41 -8.92
N SER A 96 -12.01 -9.36 -7.67
CA SER A 96 -13.44 -9.42 -7.36
C SER A 96 -14.26 -8.29 -7.99
N LYS A 97 -13.67 -7.13 -8.29
CA LYS A 97 -14.36 -6.01 -8.95
C LYS A 97 -14.50 -6.16 -10.48
N LYS A 98 -13.74 -7.06 -11.11
CA LYS A 98 -13.78 -7.28 -12.58
C LYS A 98 -14.95 -8.15 -13.06
N GLY A 99 -15.84 -8.57 -12.16
CA GLY A 99 -16.95 -9.50 -12.44
C GLY A 99 -18.34 -8.86 -12.51
N GLY A 100 -18.45 -7.54 -12.70
CA GLY A 100 -19.73 -6.83 -12.69
C GLY A 100 -20.04 -6.15 -14.01
N ASP A 101 -20.22 -6.92 -15.08
CA ASP A 101 -20.98 -6.53 -16.28
C ASP A 101 -21.41 -7.83 -17.00
N SER A 102 -22.40 -8.50 -16.42
CA SER A 102 -23.23 -9.51 -17.07
C SER A 102 -24.58 -9.56 -16.35
N GLN A 103 -25.33 -8.45 -16.42
CA GLN A 103 -26.79 -8.43 -16.37
C GLN A 103 -27.30 -7.31 -17.28
#